data_AF-W5YWU9-F1
#
_entry.id   AF-W5YWU9-F1
#
_cell.length_a   1.000
_cell.length_b   1.000
_cell.length_c   1.000
_cell.angle_alpha   90.00
_cell.angle_beta   90.00
_cell.angle_gamma   90.00
#
_symmetry.space_group_name_H-M   'P 1'
#
loop_
_entity.id
_entity.type
_entity.pdbx_description
1 polymer ?
#
loop_
_entity_poly.entity_id
_entity_poly.type
_entity_poly.pdbx_seq_one_letter_code
_entity_poly.pdbx_strand_id
1 'polypeptide(L)'
;MIPRDDHVLLHLTGTQYYERLDEPELDRLRGYWNMSQPSESDRVYRGEYLAALVIEEFQKTSDLPVNVADLEELTGHIRSFASPRYREGYEKGIHDHDAALIVSTLWPAIQSAGLLRFSPRSRALATLFWAELSQQQALARQIRARCLSAGILSRLMQSNELRQSLEQELGPKLSEFVEAHGLLLADKGSAERTLIDSAAQYLVRQLAEETDTFEITRYASELASGFTEA
;
A
#
# COMPACT_ATOMS: atom_id res chain seq x y z
N MET A 1 -26.13 11.19 -15.72
CA MET A 1 -25.60 10.09 -16.54
C MET A 1 -25.96 8.79 -15.86
N ILE A 2 -26.39 7.79 -16.62
CA ILE A 2 -26.87 6.50 -16.10
C ILE A 2 -26.23 5.38 -16.92
N PRO A 3 -25.51 4.42 -16.29
CA PRO A 3 -25.06 3.20 -16.95
C PRO A 3 -26.25 2.32 -17.33
N ARG A 4 -26.31 1.85 -18.59
CA ARG A 4 -27.34 0.93 -19.06
C ARG A 4 -26.85 0.16 -20.30
N ASP A 5 -27.02 -1.16 -20.30
CA ASP A 5 -26.79 -2.04 -21.46
C ASP A 5 -25.45 -1.75 -22.19
N ASP A 6 -24.34 -1.76 -21.44
CA ASP A 6 -22.97 -1.48 -21.94
C ASP A 6 -22.72 -0.07 -22.50
N HIS A 7 -23.57 0.90 -22.17
CA HIS A 7 -23.40 2.31 -22.51
C HIS A 7 -23.67 3.24 -21.32
N VAL A 8 -23.10 4.45 -21.37
CA VAL A 8 -23.48 5.54 -20.48
C VAL A 8 -24.45 6.45 -21.22
N LEU A 9 -25.62 6.66 -20.62
CA LEU A 9 -26.65 7.53 -21.16
C LEU A 9 -26.67 8.87 -20.42
N LEU A 10 -26.76 9.96 -21.16
CA LEU A 10 -27.21 11.24 -20.65
C LEU A 10 -28.74 11.18 -20.52
N HIS A 11 -29.27 11.36 -19.31
CA HIS A 11 -30.70 11.42 -19.04
C HIS A 11 -31.05 12.82 -18.51
N LEU A 12 -32.05 13.45 -19.13
CA LEU A 12 -32.58 14.72 -18.64
C LEU A 12 -33.72 14.44 -17.65
N THR A 13 -33.42 14.60 -16.36
CA THR A 13 -34.33 14.30 -15.24
C THR A 13 -35.68 15.01 -15.41
N GLY A 14 -36.78 14.28 -15.18
CA GLY A 14 -38.15 14.80 -15.36
C GLY A 14 -38.68 14.66 -16.80
N THR A 15 -37.90 14.07 -17.71
CA THR A 15 -38.33 13.75 -19.08
C THR A 15 -37.99 12.31 -19.44
N GLN A 16 -38.48 11.86 -20.61
CA GLN A 16 -38.11 10.58 -21.22
C GLN A 16 -36.93 10.71 -22.21
N TYR A 17 -36.16 11.80 -22.13
CA TYR A 17 -35.02 12.02 -23.02
C TYR A 17 -33.78 11.25 -22.54
N TYR A 18 -33.29 10.34 -23.39
CA TYR A 18 -32.04 9.63 -23.21
C TYR A 18 -31.17 9.78 -24.45
N GLU A 19 -29.90 10.10 -24.25
CA GLU A 19 -28.91 10.22 -25.32
C GLU A 19 -27.69 9.39 -24.95
N ARG A 20 -27.20 8.61 -25.90
CA ARG A 20 -25.99 7.81 -25.70
C ARG A 20 -24.76 8.69 -25.79
N LEU A 21 -23.86 8.54 -24.84
CA LEU A 21 -22.56 9.21 -24.86
C LEU A 21 -21.51 8.27 -25.47
N ASP A 22 -21.01 8.64 -26.64
CA ASP A 22 -19.95 7.91 -27.36
C ASP A 22 -18.60 8.60 -27.15
N GLU A 23 -18.11 8.58 -25.90
CA GLU A 23 -16.83 9.17 -25.52
C GLU A 23 -15.79 8.07 -25.21
N PRO A 24 -14.68 7.99 -25.97
CA PRO A 24 -13.65 6.96 -25.75
C PRO A 24 -13.05 6.97 -24.34
N GLU A 25 -13.03 8.12 -23.67
CA GLU A 25 -12.57 8.23 -22.28
C GLU A 25 -13.54 7.57 -21.29
N LEU A 26 -14.86 7.67 -21.53
CA LEU A 26 -15.86 7.00 -20.70
C LEU A 26 -15.82 5.49 -20.93
N ASP A 27 -15.66 5.04 -22.17
CA ASP A 27 -15.57 3.61 -22.51
C ASP A 27 -14.39 2.92 -21.81
N ARG A 28 -13.26 3.62 -21.62
CA ARG A 28 -12.13 3.11 -20.83
C ARG A 28 -12.49 2.84 -19.37
N LEU A 29 -13.54 3.47 -18.85
CA LEU A 29 -14.02 3.32 -17.48
C LEU A 29 -15.16 2.29 -17.34
N ARG A 30 -15.48 1.53 -18.40
CA ARG A 30 -16.59 0.57 -18.41
C ARG A 30 -16.57 -0.41 -17.23
N GLY A 31 -15.39 -0.87 -16.82
CA GLY A 31 -15.24 -1.76 -15.66
C GLY A 31 -15.71 -1.17 -14.32
N TYR A 32 -15.87 0.16 -14.24
CA TYR A 32 -16.28 0.87 -13.03
C TYR A 32 -17.74 1.31 -13.06
N TRP A 33 -18.43 1.23 -14.21
CA TRP A 33 -19.77 1.81 -14.34
C TRP A 33 -20.81 1.16 -13.43
N ASN A 34 -20.68 -0.14 -13.18
CA ASN A 34 -21.58 -0.89 -12.29
C ASN A 34 -21.07 -0.95 -10.84
N MET A 35 -19.91 -0.36 -10.54
CA MET A 35 -19.41 -0.28 -9.18
C MET A 35 -20.19 0.78 -8.42
N SER A 36 -21.13 0.35 -7.59
CA SER A 36 -21.91 1.23 -6.73
C SER A 36 -21.13 1.69 -5.51
N GLN A 37 -20.14 0.89 -5.06
CA GLN A 37 -19.34 1.14 -3.85
C GLN A 37 -17.90 0.63 -4.01
N PRO A 38 -16.91 1.26 -3.35
CA PRO A 38 -15.53 0.76 -3.33
C PRO A 38 -15.37 -0.57 -2.59
N SER A 39 -16.27 -0.84 -1.63
CA SER A 39 -16.20 -2.00 -0.73
C SER A 39 -16.62 -3.32 -1.38
N GLU A 40 -17.12 -3.31 -2.63
CA GLU A 40 -17.61 -4.52 -3.27
C GLU A 40 -17.42 -4.50 -4.79
N SER A 41 -16.88 -5.59 -5.32
CA SER A 41 -16.83 -5.89 -6.75
C SER A 41 -16.70 -7.40 -6.96
N ASP A 42 -16.69 -7.87 -8.21
CA ASP A 42 -16.42 -9.27 -8.55
C ASP A 42 -15.07 -9.79 -8.02
N ARG A 43 -14.18 -8.90 -7.58
CA ARG A 43 -12.83 -9.22 -7.10
C ARG A 43 -12.57 -8.81 -5.65
N VAL A 44 -13.51 -8.13 -5.01
CA VAL A 44 -13.33 -7.57 -3.65
C VAL A 44 -14.58 -7.84 -2.84
N TYR A 45 -14.44 -8.64 -1.79
CA TYR A 45 -15.51 -8.87 -0.83
C TYR A 45 -15.54 -7.77 0.25
N ARG A 46 -16.75 -7.38 0.70
CA ARG A 46 -16.93 -6.34 1.73
C ARG A 46 -16.20 -6.64 3.04
N GLY A 47 -16.19 -7.90 3.48
CA GLY A 47 -15.47 -8.28 4.70
C GLY A 47 -13.96 -8.10 4.58
N GLU A 48 -13.38 -8.40 3.40
CA GLU A 48 -11.95 -8.18 3.13
C GLU A 48 -11.59 -6.70 3.09
N TYR A 49 -12.44 -5.89 2.43
CA TYR A 49 -12.26 -4.45 2.39
C TYR A 49 -12.34 -3.83 3.79
N LEU A 50 -13.30 -4.25 4.61
CA LEU A 50 -13.44 -3.82 5.99
C LEU A 50 -12.21 -4.22 6.82
N ALA A 51 -11.70 -5.44 6.65
CA ALA A 51 -10.48 -5.89 7.31
C ALA A 51 -9.26 -5.01 6.93
N ALA A 52 -9.12 -4.67 5.66
CA ALA A 52 -8.05 -3.79 5.18
C ALA A 52 -8.12 -2.41 5.85
N LEU A 53 -9.32 -1.79 5.91
CA LEU A 53 -9.52 -0.50 6.58
C LEU A 53 -9.18 -0.55 8.09
N VAL A 54 -9.54 -1.64 8.77
CA VAL A 54 -9.21 -1.84 10.19
C VAL A 54 -7.70 -1.97 10.38
N ILE A 55 -7.01 -2.75 9.53
CA ILE A 55 -5.55 -2.90 9.57
C ILE A 55 -4.87 -1.55 9.33
N GLU A 56 -5.33 -0.76 8.36
CA GLU A 56 -4.80 0.59 8.10
C GLU A 56 -4.96 1.50 9.32
N GLU A 57 -6.08 1.43 10.03
CA GLU A 57 -6.29 2.21 11.24
C GLU A 57 -5.37 1.74 12.38
N PHE A 58 -5.23 0.43 12.56
CA PHE A 58 -4.32 -0.14 13.55
C PHE A 58 -2.86 0.25 13.29
N GLN A 59 -2.44 0.42 12.03
CA GLN A 59 -1.08 0.88 11.69
C GLN A 59 -0.79 2.34 12.08
N LYS A 60 -1.82 3.16 12.30
CA LYS A 60 -1.66 4.58 12.68
C LYS A 60 -1.44 4.78 14.17
N THR A 61 -1.88 3.82 14.98
CA THR A 61 -1.75 3.87 16.44
C THR A 61 -0.65 2.93 16.93
N SER A 62 0.04 3.33 18.00
CA SER A 62 1.01 2.46 18.68
C SER A 62 0.34 1.53 19.69
N ASP A 63 -0.84 1.92 20.18
CA ASP A 63 -1.61 1.16 21.16
C ASP A 63 -2.95 0.78 20.55
N LEU A 64 -3.29 -0.50 20.61
CA LEU A 64 -4.50 -1.01 19.99
C LEU A 64 -5.67 -0.85 20.95
N PRO A 65 -6.83 -0.41 20.46
CA PRO A 65 -8.02 -0.24 21.30
C PRO A 65 -8.69 -1.57 21.67
N VAL A 66 -8.14 -2.71 21.22
CA VAL A 66 -8.76 -4.04 21.32
C VAL A 66 -7.69 -5.13 21.34
N ASN A 67 -7.96 -6.23 22.05
CA ASN A 67 -7.15 -7.44 21.96
C ASN A 67 -7.46 -8.21 20.66
N VAL A 68 -6.54 -8.18 19.70
CA VAL A 68 -6.71 -8.85 18.41
C VAL A 68 -6.78 -10.39 18.51
N ALA A 69 -6.28 -10.97 19.60
CA ALA A 69 -6.38 -12.41 19.86
C ALA A 69 -7.75 -12.83 20.43
N ASP A 70 -8.51 -11.89 20.99
CA ASP A 70 -9.89 -12.13 21.43
C ASP A 70 -10.84 -11.82 20.27
N LEU A 71 -11.35 -12.88 19.62
CA LEU A 71 -12.18 -12.73 18.44
C LEU A 71 -13.53 -12.06 18.74
N GLU A 72 -14.09 -12.25 19.94
CA GLU A 72 -15.38 -11.65 20.32
C GLU A 72 -15.21 -10.14 20.53
N GLU A 73 -14.16 -9.76 21.26
CA GLU A 73 -13.79 -8.35 21.47
C GLU A 73 -13.48 -7.67 20.13
N LEU A 74 -12.67 -8.31 19.29
CA LEU A 74 -12.31 -7.81 17.96
C LEU A 74 -13.53 -7.64 17.05
N THR A 75 -14.45 -8.62 17.04
CA THR A 75 -15.70 -8.52 16.27
C THR A 75 -16.54 -7.34 16.75
N GLY A 76 -16.65 -7.14 18.07
CA GLY A 76 -17.35 -6.01 18.67
C GLY A 76 -16.73 -4.65 18.28
N HIS A 77 -15.40 -4.56 18.28
CA HIS A 77 -14.68 -3.39 17.82
C HIS A 77 -14.93 -3.11 16.33
N ILE A 78 -14.76 -4.12 15.46
CA ILE A 78 -14.95 -3.97 14.01
C ILE A 78 -16.39 -3.58 13.67
N ARG A 79 -17.39 -4.14 14.37
CA ARG A 79 -18.78 -3.72 14.24
C ARG A 79 -18.97 -2.24 14.55
N SER A 80 -18.36 -1.77 15.64
CA SER A 80 -18.40 -0.36 16.03
C SER A 80 -17.68 0.52 15.01
N PHE A 81 -16.58 0.05 14.45
CA PHE A 81 -15.84 0.68 13.36
C PHE A 81 -16.68 0.77 12.07
N ALA A 82 -17.45 -0.26 11.73
CA ALA A 82 -18.31 -0.29 10.54
C ALA A 82 -19.60 0.55 10.69
N SER A 83 -20.10 0.75 11.92
CA SER A 83 -21.41 1.37 12.18
C SER A 83 -21.58 2.79 11.59
N PRO A 84 -20.59 3.70 11.65
CA PRO A 84 -20.67 5.01 10.98
C PRO A 84 -20.73 4.92 9.45
N ARG A 85 -20.33 3.78 8.88
CA ARG A 85 -20.24 3.50 7.43
C ARG A 85 -21.51 2.83 6.91
N TYR A 86 -22.68 3.20 7.42
CA TYR A 86 -23.97 2.59 7.05
C TYR A 86 -24.29 2.66 5.54
N ARG A 87 -23.70 3.61 4.81
CA ARG A 87 -23.84 3.72 3.35
C ARG A 87 -23.01 2.70 2.57
N GLU A 88 -22.05 2.03 3.20
CA GLU A 88 -21.14 1.05 2.59
C GLU A 88 -21.69 -0.39 2.62
N GLY A 89 -22.96 -0.57 3.02
CA GLY A 89 -23.66 -1.85 2.87
C GLY A 89 -23.17 -2.97 3.78
N TYR A 90 -22.51 -2.66 4.90
CA TYR A 90 -22.04 -3.70 5.80
C TYR A 90 -23.20 -4.40 6.54
N GLU A 91 -23.39 -5.69 6.29
CA GLU A 91 -24.26 -6.57 7.05
C GLU A 91 -23.64 -7.01 8.39
N LYS A 92 -24.33 -6.67 9.47
CA LYS A 92 -23.95 -7.02 10.85
C LYS A 92 -24.06 -8.53 11.07
N GLY A 93 -23.03 -9.12 11.64
CA GLY A 93 -22.90 -10.55 11.90
C GLY A 93 -22.23 -11.32 10.75
N ILE A 94 -22.10 -10.72 9.57
CA ILE A 94 -21.44 -11.33 8.41
C ILE A 94 -20.10 -10.63 8.17
N HIS A 95 -20.12 -9.37 7.73
CA HIS A 95 -18.88 -8.71 7.33
C HIS A 95 -17.97 -8.35 8.51
N ASP A 96 -18.54 -8.01 9.67
CA ASP A 96 -17.77 -7.76 10.90
C ASP A 96 -17.10 -9.04 11.42
N HIS A 97 -17.80 -10.16 11.35
CA HIS A 97 -17.27 -11.48 11.72
C HIS A 97 -16.14 -11.91 10.77
N ASP A 98 -16.37 -11.87 9.46
CA ASP A 98 -15.37 -12.27 8.47
C ASP A 98 -14.13 -11.36 8.53
N ALA A 99 -14.34 -10.05 8.67
CA ALA A 99 -13.24 -9.11 8.86
C ALA A 99 -12.44 -9.44 10.13
N ALA A 100 -13.10 -9.81 11.24
CA ALA A 100 -12.39 -10.21 12.47
C ALA A 100 -11.53 -11.47 12.27
N LEU A 101 -11.99 -12.46 11.51
CA LEU A 101 -11.20 -13.64 11.17
C LEU A 101 -9.95 -13.29 10.34
N ILE A 102 -10.10 -12.39 9.38
CA ILE A 102 -8.98 -11.91 8.55
C ILE A 102 -7.99 -11.11 9.41
N VAL A 103 -8.47 -10.14 10.18
CA VAL A 103 -7.62 -9.26 11.00
C VAL A 103 -6.89 -10.05 12.09
N SER A 104 -7.57 -10.96 12.80
CA SER A 104 -6.95 -11.79 13.85
C SER A 104 -5.81 -12.67 13.33
N THR A 105 -5.85 -13.04 12.04
CA THR A 105 -4.79 -13.82 11.38
C THR A 105 -3.68 -12.93 10.82
N LEU A 106 -4.03 -11.90 10.06
CA LEU A 106 -3.07 -11.09 9.32
C LEU A 106 -2.33 -10.11 10.22
N TRP A 107 -2.96 -9.56 11.25
CA TRP A 107 -2.34 -8.54 12.08
C TRP A 107 -1.08 -9.05 12.81
N PRO A 108 -1.08 -10.22 13.48
CA PRO A 108 0.15 -10.77 14.06
C PRO A 108 1.25 -11.05 13.01
N ALA A 109 0.87 -11.51 11.82
CA ALA A 109 1.81 -11.72 10.71
C ALA A 109 2.43 -10.39 10.24
N ILE A 110 1.63 -9.32 10.12
CA ILE A 110 2.11 -7.99 9.74
C ILE A 110 3.07 -7.43 10.80
N GLN A 111 2.75 -7.60 12.08
CA GLN A 111 3.60 -7.13 13.18
C GLN A 111 4.94 -7.87 13.22
N SER A 112 4.94 -9.17 12.95
CA SER A 112 6.16 -9.98 12.95
C SER A 112 6.99 -9.86 11.67
N ALA A 113 6.39 -9.46 10.54
CA ALA A 113 7.07 -9.41 9.25
C ALA A 113 8.18 -8.35 9.18
N GLY A 114 8.21 -7.35 10.06
CA GLY A 114 9.22 -6.29 10.01
C GLY A 114 9.27 -5.63 8.62
N LEU A 115 10.46 -5.55 8.02
CA LEU A 115 10.63 -5.04 6.66
C LEU A 115 10.23 -6.02 5.55
N LEU A 116 9.94 -7.29 5.86
CA LEU A 116 9.46 -8.27 4.89
C LEU A 116 8.02 -8.00 4.43
N ARG A 117 7.30 -7.08 5.08
CA ARG A 117 6.00 -6.58 4.61
C ARG A 117 6.08 -5.84 3.26
N PHE A 118 7.26 -5.38 2.87
CA PHE A 118 7.49 -4.75 1.57
C PHE A 118 7.70 -5.80 0.48
N SER A 119 7.05 -5.60 -0.66
CA SER A 119 7.12 -6.55 -1.78
C SER A 119 8.58 -6.79 -2.23
N PRO A 120 8.94 -7.98 -2.74
CA PRO A 120 10.28 -8.24 -3.25
C PRO A 120 10.74 -7.23 -4.30
N ARG A 121 9.84 -6.77 -5.17
CA ARG A 121 10.18 -5.77 -6.21
C ARG A 121 10.49 -4.41 -5.61
N SER A 122 9.71 -3.94 -4.63
CA SER A 122 9.95 -2.67 -3.94
C SER A 122 11.30 -2.68 -3.21
N ARG A 123 11.62 -3.80 -2.55
CA ARG A 123 12.91 -3.99 -1.89
C ARG A 123 14.07 -3.98 -2.89
N ALA A 124 13.94 -4.73 -3.99
CA ALA A 124 14.97 -4.77 -5.04
C ALA A 124 15.22 -3.39 -5.67
N LEU A 125 14.16 -2.64 -6.00
CA LEU A 125 14.29 -1.29 -6.55
C LEU A 125 15.03 -0.36 -5.59
N ALA A 126 14.64 -0.37 -4.31
CA ALA A 126 15.31 0.43 -3.29
C ALA A 126 16.79 0.05 -3.11
N THR A 127 17.12 -1.24 -3.14
CA THR A 127 18.51 -1.73 -3.05
C THR A 127 19.34 -1.27 -4.24
N LEU A 128 18.81 -1.35 -5.46
CA LEU A 128 19.50 -0.88 -6.67
C LEU A 128 19.75 0.63 -6.62
N PHE A 129 18.72 1.40 -6.29
CA PHE A 129 18.83 2.85 -6.13
C PHE A 129 19.86 3.23 -5.05
N TRP A 130 19.83 2.54 -3.91
CA TRP A 130 20.80 2.78 -2.85
C TRP A 130 22.23 2.44 -3.26
N ALA A 131 22.44 1.37 -4.03
CA ALA A 131 23.75 0.98 -4.51
C ALA A 131 24.39 2.05 -5.43
N GLU A 132 23.59 2.71 -6.27
CA GLU A 132 24.05 3.82 -7.09
C GLU A 132 24.30 5.09 -6.24
N LEU A 133 23.35 5.45 -5.39
CA LEU A 133 23.46 6.62 -4.54
C LEU A 133 24.67 6.55 -3.59
N SER A 134 25.01 5.33 -3.15
CA SER A 134 26.16 5.05 -2.29
C SER A 134 27.51 5.33 -2.94
N GLN A 135 27.59 5.44 -4.28
CA GLN A 135 28.79 5.91 -4.97
C GLN A 135 29.11 7.37 -4.60
N GLN A 136 28.09 8.16 -4.23
CA GLN A 136 28.23 9.52 -3.71
C GLN A 136 28.34 9.50 -2.18
N GLN A 137 29.50 9.10 -1.66
CA GLN A 137 29.70 8.81 -0.23
C GLN A 137 29.18 9.88 0.74
N ALA A 138 29.37 11.17 0.43
CA ALA A 138 28.93 12.26 1.30
C ALA A 138 27.40 12.35 1.38
N LEU A 139 26.71 12.24 0.23
CA LEU A 139 25.26 12.29 0.15
C LEU A 139 24.62 11.06 0.81
N ALA A 140 25.16 9.86 0.54
CA ALA A 140 24.69 8.63 1.16
C ALA A 140 24.80 8.69 2.69
N ARG A 141 25.93 9.17 3.22
CA ARG A 141 26.11 9.34 4.67
C ARG A 141 25.09 10.33 5.27
N GLN A 142 24.82 11.43 4.58
CA GLN A 142 23.83 12.41 5.02
C GLN A 142 22.43 11.83 5.06
N ILE A 143 22.00 11.12 4.01
CA ILE A 143 20.67 10.50 3.95
C ILE A 143 20.53 9.42 5.03
N ARG A 144 21.55 8.56 5.20
CA ARG A 144 21.56 7.54 6.26
C ARG A 144 21.43 8.15 7.65
N ALA A 145 22.18 9.21 7.95
CA ALA A 145 22.10 9.90 9.25
C ALA A 145 20.70 10.48 9.53
N ARG A 146 20.02 10.98 8.50
CA ARG A 146 18.64 11.48 8.60
C ARG A 146 17.64 10.34 8.81
N CYS A 147 17.82 9.21 8.12
CA CYS A 147 16.97 8.01 8.31
C CYS A 147 17.13 7.43 9.72
N LEU A 148 18.35 7.32 10.24
CA LEU A 148 18.61 6.91 11.63
C LEU A 148 17.90 7.84 12.63
N SER A 149 18.03 9.15 12.45
CA SER A 149 17.32 10.14 13.26
C SER A 149 15.80 9.95 13.19
N ALA A 150 15.25 9.69 12.01
CA ALA A 150 13.83 9.42 11.83
C ALA A 150 13.37 8.15 12.56
N GLY A 151 14.17 7.08 12.52
CA GLY A 151 13.89 5.85 13.26
C GLY A 151 13.93 6.03 14.78
N ILE A 152 14.83 6.85 15.29
CA ILE A 152 14.90 7.19 16.72
C ILE A 152 13.68 8.01 17.13
N LEU A 153 13.34 9.07 16.39
CA LEU A 153 12.18 9.92 16.68
C LEU A 153 10.86 9.16 16.61
N SER A 154 10.71 8.25 15.64
CA SER A 154 9.53 7.40 15.52
C SER A 154 9.37 6.48 16.73
N ARG A 155 10.45 5.88 17.22
CA ARG A 155 10.41 4.98 18.39
C ARG A 155 10.22 5.71 19.73
N LEU A 156 10.93 6.82 19.94
CA LEU A 156 10.95 7.52 21.24
C LEU A 156 9.82 8.54 21.39
N MET A 157 9.38 9.15 20.30
CA MET A 157 8.44 10.27 20.32
C MET A 157 7.15 9.99 19.53
N GLN A 158 6.99 8.78 18.99
CA GLN A 158 5.85 8.38 18.15
C GLN A 158 5.60 9.33 16.97
N SER A 159 6.64 10.07 16.54
CA SER A 159 6.56 11.03 15.43
C SER A 159 7.04 10.40 14.14
N ASN A 160 6.18 10.45 13.12
CA ASN A 160 6.47 9.94 11.79
C ASN A 160 6.76 11.06 10.77
N GLU A 161 6.81 12.32 11.19
CA GLU A 161 6.94 13.49 10.30
C GLU A 161 8.25 13.48 9.51
N LEU A 162 9.39 13.28 10.19
CA LEU A 162 10.69 13.23 9.52
C LEU A 162 10.77 12.04 8.56
N ARG A 163 10.17 10.89 8.93
CA ARG A 163 10.09 9.72 8.06
C ARG A 163 9.30 10.04 6.79
N GLN A 164 8.11 10.60 6.93
CA GLN A 164 7.26 10.99 5.79
C GLN A 164 7.95 12.03 4.90
N SER A 165 8.65 13.00 5.49
CA SER A 165 9.43 13.99 4.73
C SER A 165 10.54 13.34 3.91
N LEU A 166 11.26 12.36 4.48
CA LEU A 166 12.29 11.59 3.74
C LEU A 166 11.67 10.74 2.63
N GLU A 167 10.52 10.11 2.88
CA GLU A 167 9.79 9.32 1.87
C GLU A 167 9.37 10.21 0.69
N GLN A 168 8.87 11.42 0.96
CA GLN A 168 8.50 12.41 -0.06
C GLN A 168 9.70 12.99 -0.82
N GLU A 169 10.88 13.05 -0.18
CA GLU A 169 12.12 13.46 -0.85
C GLU A 169 12.68 12.36 -1.77
N LEU A 170 12.65 11.10 -1.31
CA LEU A 170 13.25 9.98 -2.05
C LEU A 170 12.35 9.43 -3.16
N GLY A 171 11.02 9.54 -3.04
CA GLY A 171 10.07 9.07 -4.06
C GLY A 171 10.36 9.64 -5.46
N PRO A 172 10.46 10.97 -5.64
CA PRO A 172 10.81 11.58 -6.92
C PRO A 172 12.18 11.13 -7.45
N LYS A 173 13.19 11.01 -6.58
CA LYS A 173 14.54 10.54 -6.98
C LYS A 173 14.54 9.10 -7.45
N LEU A 174 13.73 8.24 -6.82
CA LEU A 174 13.50 6.87 -7.27
C LEU A 174 12.80 6.86 -8.64
N SER A 175 11.81 7.73 -8.86
CA SER A 175 11.16 7.88 -10.16
C SER A 175 12.15 8.29 -11.25
N GLU A 176 12.99 9.29 -10.99
CA GLU A 176 14.04 9.73 -11.90
C GLU A 176 15.05 8.61 -12.20
N PHE A 177 15.44 7.83 -11.18
CA PHE A 177 16.33 6.68 -11.34
C PHE A 177 15.72 5.59 -12.24
N VAL A 178 14.43 5.29 -12.07
CA VAL A 178 13.71 4.32 -12.89
C VAL A 178 13.67 4.76 -14.35
N GLU A 179 13.37 6.04 -14.59
CA GLU A 179 13.35 6.63 -15.93
C GLU A 179 14.74 6.63 -16.58
N ALA A 180 15.77 7.07 -15.84
CA ALA A 180 17.15 7.16 -16.33
C ALA A 180 17.71 5.80 -16.77
N HIS A 181 17.31 4.72 -16.08
CA HIS A 181 17.75 3.36 -16.38
C HIS A 181 16.77 2.56 -17.25
N GLY A 182 15.63 3.15 -17.62
CA GLY A 182 14.60 2.48 -18.42
C GLY A 182 14.06 1.19 -17.77
N LEU A 183 13.94 1.17 -16.43
CA LEU A 183 13.52 -0.03 -15.70
C LEU A 183 12.03 -0.33 -15.94
N LEU A 184 11.73 -1.55 -16.39
CA LEU A 184 10.36 -2.02 -16.57
C LEU A 184 9.85 -2.65 -15.27
N LEU A 185 9.21 -1.85 -14.41
CA LEU A 185 8.79 -2.28 -13.07
C LEU A 185 7.42 -2.98 -13.04
N ALA A 186 6.47 -2.44 -13.80
CA ALA A 186 5.07 -2.87 -13.91
C ALA A 186 4.44 -2.21 -15.16
N ASP A 187 3.16 -2.50 -15.42
CA ASP A 187 2.38 -1.71 -16.37
C ASP A 187 2.35 -0.24 -15.92
N LYS A 188 2.60 0.68 -16.86
CA LYS A 188 2.64 2.12 -16.58
C LYS A 188 1.33 2.59 -15.96
N GLY A 189 1.42 3.44 -14.94
CA GLY A 189 0.27 4.03 -14.26
C GLY A 189 0.34 3.90 -12.74
N SER A 190 -0.80 3.59 -12.10
CA SER A 190 -0.91 3.53 -10.64
C SER A 190 -0.02 2.46 -10.02
N ALA A 191 0.11 1.29 -10.65
CA ALA A 191 0.91 0.17 -10.14
C ALA A 191 2.41 0.53 -10.02
N GLU A 192 2.95 1.19 -11.04
CA GLU A 192 4.33 1.67 -11.04
C GLU A 192 4.57 2.70 -9.92
N ARG A 193 3.67 3.69 -9.80
CA ARG A 193 3.75 4.70 -8.73
C ARG A 193 3.69 4.05 -7.35
N THR A 194 2.75 3.12 -7.11
CA THR A 194 2.65 2.40 -5.84
C THR A 194 3.92 1.61 -5.52
N LEU A 195 4.56 1.01 -6.53
CA LEU A 195 5.82 0.29 -6.35
C LEU A 195 6.96 1.24 -5.94
N ILE A 196 7.08 2.40 -6.59
CA ILE A 196 8.06 3.44 -6.28
C ILE A 196 7.86 3.99 -4.87
N ASP A 197 6.61 4.34 -4.52
CA ASP A 197 6.26 4.83 -3.18
C ASP A 197 6.61 3.79 -2.10
N SER A 198 6.30 2.51 -2.37
CA SER A 198 6.64 1.40 -1.49
C SER A 198 8.16 1.18 -1.37
N ALA A 199 8.91 1.39 -2.45
CA ALA A 199 10.38 1.32 -2.44
C ALA A 199 11.01 2.44 -1.61
N ALA A 200 10.52 3.68 -1.73
CA ALA A 200 10.96 4.81 -0.91
C ALA A 200 10.70 4.56 0.57
N GLN A 201 9.49 4.11 0.89
CA GLN A 201 9.05 3.73 2.23
C GLN A 201 9.89 2.60 2.84
N TYR A 202 10.26 1.60 2.05
CA TYR A 202 11.17 0.54 2.48
C TYR A 202 12.56 1.09 2.74
N LEU A 203 13.12 1.87 1.80
CA LEU A 203 14.48 2.38 1.88
C LEU A 203 14.70 3.23 3.13
N VAL A 204 13.80 4.17 3.41
CA VAL A 204 13.91 5.04 4.61
C VAL A 204 13.93 4.19 5.89
N ARG A 205 13.12 3.13 5.95
CA ARG A 205 13.07 2.25 7.11
C ARG A 205 14.30 1.34 7.20
N GLN A 206 14.76 0.80 6.08
CA GLN A 206 15.98 -0.01 6.02
C GLN A 206 17.21 0.78 6.47
N LEU A 207 17.33 2.04 6.06
CA LEU A 207 18.44 2.91 6.45
C LEU A 207 18.32 3.46 7.89
N ALA A 208 17.16 3.27 8.51
CA ALA A 208 16.93 3.60 9.91
C ALA A 208 17.32 2.43 10.86
N GLU A 209 17.55 1.24 10.32
CA GLU A 209 18.09 0.10 11.06
C GLU A 209 19.57 0.31 11.41
N GLU A 210 20.03 -0.32 12.49
CA GLU A 210 21.41 -0.19 12.97
C GLU A 210 22.42 -0.75 11.96
N THR A 211 22.04 -1.84 11.28
CA THR A 211 22.84 -2.50 10.26
C THR A 211 22.61 -1.87 8.88
N ASP A 212 23.69 -1.65 8.13
CA ASP A 212 23.63 -1.12 6.76
C ASP A 212 23.41 -2.24 5.71
N THR A 213 23.20 -3.47 6.18
CA THR A 213 23.07 -4.66 5.33
C THR A 213 21.61 -4.88 4.96
N PHE A 214 21.33 -4.86 3.67
CA PHE A 214 20.03 -5.26 3.13
C PHE A 214 19.90 -6.77 3.25
N GLU A 215 18.76 -7.25 3.77
CA GLU A 215 18.50 -8.68 3.87
C GLU A 215 18.26 -9.28 2.48
N ILE A 216 19.16 -10.18 2.07
CA ILE A 216 19.10 -10.91 0.81
C ILE A 216 18.88 -12.39 1.13
N THR A 217 17.95 -13.03 0.40
CA THR A 217 17.73 -14.47 0.56
C THR A 217 18.96 -15.26 0.12
N ARG A 218 19.19 -16.43 0.73
CA ARG A 218 20.27 -17.34 0.31
C ARG A 218 20.24 -17.64 -1.19
N TYR A 219 19.06 -17.95 -1.71
CA TYR A 219 18.85 -18.22 -3.14
C TYR A 219 19.30 -17.05 -4.03
N ALA A 220 18.95 -15.81 -3.67
CA ALA A 220 19.39 -14.64 -4.43
C ALA A 220 20.91 -14.42 -4.37
N SER A 221 21.53 -14.71 -3.21
CA SER A 221 23.00 -14.65 -3.07
C SER A 221 23.72 -15.71 -3.92
N GLU A 222 23.20 -16.93 -3.96
CA GLU A 222 23.74 -18.02 -4.80
C GLU A 222 23.61 -17.67 -6.28
N LEU A 223 22.46 -17.15 -6.70
CA LEU A 223 22.21 -16.74 -8.08
C LEU A 223 23.13 -15.59 -8.52
N ALA A 224 23.38 -14.62 -7.65
CA ALA A 224 24.34 -13.53 -7.94
C ALA A 224 25.78 -14.05 -8.06
N SER A 225 26.19 -14.96 -7.17
CA SER A 225 27.53 -15.55 -7.20
C SER A 225 27.76 -16.35 -8.49
N GLY A 226 26.78 -17.18 -8.87
CA GLY A 226 26.83 -17.95 -10.12
C GLY A 226 26.81 -17.09 -11.38
N PHE A 227 26.27 -15.87 -11.33
CA PHE A 227 26.31 -14.92 -12.45
C PHE A 227 27.70 -14.29 -12.63
N THR A 228 28.43 -14.04 -11.54
CA THR A 228 29.79 -13.47 -11.58
C THR A 228 30.88 -14.48 -11.95
N GLU A 229 30.59 -15.78 -11.84
CA GLU A 229 31.53 -16.86 -12.17
C GLU A 229 31.45 -17.31 -13.64
N ALA A 230 30.46 -16.83 -14.41
CA ALA A 230 30.24 -17.14 -15.83
C ALA A 230 30.83 -16.05 -16.75
#